data_AF-A0A3B9KCK2-F1
#
_entry.id   AF-A0A3B9KCK2-F1
#
_cell.length_a   1.000
_cell.length_b   1.000
_cell.length_c   1.000
_cell.angle_alpha   90.00
_cell.angle_beta   90.00
_cell.angle_gamma   90.00
#
_symmetry.space_group_name_H-M   'P 1'
#
loop_
_entity.id
_entity.type
_entity.pdbx_description
1 polymer ?
#
loop_
_entity_poly.entity_id
_entity_poly.type
_entity_poly.pdbx_seq_one_letter_code
_entity_poly.pdbx_strand_id
1 'polypeptide(L)'
;VSIEVSGAPSIVLPTVDHPFFVLDKINEIKTYAAKMDALKKENDEKKELHNWFGKVVTSLVETTQVKGAPNLENMDLINAMEVASELGFQVVVYGEEPSRPDIPPGRVVRQSPPSGTVILQGGEIQVVLSRKATTADLMGYY
;
A
#
# COMPACT_ATOMS: atom_id res chain seq x y z
N VAL A 1 20.13 -16.11 -67.11
CA VAL A 1 21.02 -16.10 -68.30
C VAL A 1 21.93 -17.30 -68.17
N SER A 2 21.86 -18.25 -69.10
CA SER A 2 22.68 -19.46 -69.08
C SER A 2 23.88 -19.25 -70.00
N ILE A 3 25.09 -19.42 -69.49
CA ILE A 3 26.33 -19.33 -70.26
C ILE A 3 26.92 -20.73 -70.26
N GLU A 4 26.91 -21.40 -71.41
CA GLU A 4 27.47 -22.75 -71.54
C GLU A 4 28.95 -22.66 -71.94
N VAL A 5 29.82 -23.16 -71.08
CA VAL A 5 31.23 -23.41 -71.39
C VAL A 5 31.43 -24.93 -71.39
N SER A 6 31.82 -25.47 -72.54
CA SER A 6 32.02 -26.90 -72.76
C SER A 6 33.03 -27.48 -71.77
N GLY A 7 32.59 -28.39 -70.89
CA GLY A 7 33.44 -29.17 -70.00
C GLY A 7 33.36 -28.88 -68.49
N ALA A 8 32.55 -27.93 -68.02
CA ALA A 8 32.33 -27.66 -66.60
C ALA A 8 30.86 -27.91 -66.20
N PRO A 9 30.58 -28.37 -64.96
CA PRO A 9 29.21 -28.62 -64.50
C PRO A 9 28.36 -27.35 -64.62
N SER A 10 27.14 -27.50 -65.13
CA SER A 10 26.18 -26.40 -65.28
C SER A 10 25.95 -25.70 -63.93
N ILE A 11 26.47 -24.48 -63.79
CA ILE A 11 26.23 -23.65 -62.63
C ILE A 11 24.92 -22.91 -62.90
N VAL A 12 23.82 -23.48 -62.40
CA VAL A 12 22.54 -22.77 -62.32
C VAL A 12 22.72 -21.66 -61.29
N LEU A 13 22.96 -20.43 -61.74
CA LEU A 13 22.93 -19.27 -60.86
C LEU A 13 21.45 -19.05 -60.47
N PRO A 14 21.05 -19.20 -59.20
CA PRO A 14 19.70 -18.88 -58.79
C PRO A 14 19.45 -17.42 -59.15
N THR A 15 18.44 -17.17 -59.98
CA THR A 15 18.00 -15.81 -60.32
C THR A 15 17.59 -15.14 -59.02
N VAL A 16 18.43 -14.24 -58.52
CA VAL A 16 18.08 -13.38 -57.40
C VAL A 16 16.95 -12.48 -57.89
N ASP A 17 15.74 -12.67 -57.36
CA ASP A 17 14.48 -12.04 -57.82
C ASP A 17 14.51 -10.49 -57.83
N HIS A 18 15.53 -9.87 -57.24
CA HIS A 18 15.77 -8.43 -57.32
C HIS A 18 17.22 -8.08 -56.93
N PRO A 19 17.88 -7.14 -57.64
CA PRO A 19 19.31 -6.78 -57.45
C PRO A 19 19.66 -6.23 -56.06
N PHE A 20 18.68 -6.05 -55.17
CA PHE A 20 18.84 -5.51 -53.83
C PHE A 20 18.37 -6.45 -52.71
N PHE A 21 18.17 -7.75 -52.97
CA PHE A 21 17.71 -8.72 -51.95
C PHE A 21 18.54 -8.72 -50.66
N VAL A 22 19.86 -8.60 -50.80
CA VAL A 22 20.76 -8.53 -49.65
C VAL A 22 20.53 -7.25 -48.83
N LEU A 23 20.29 -6.13 -49.50
CA LEU A 23 20.07 -4.84 -48.84
C LEU A 23 18.71 -4.79 -48.13
N ASP A 24 17.67 -5.35 -48.75
CA ASP A 24 16.33 -5.46 -48.19
C ASP A 24 16.35 -6.29 -46.90
N LYS A 25 17.00 -7.45 -46.94
CA LYS A 25 17.20 -8.32 -45.78
C LYS A 25 18.01 -7.65 -44.67
N ILE A 26 19.03 -6.87 -45.01
CA ILE A 26 19.81 -6.08 -44.04
C ILE A 26 18.95 -5.00 -43.39
N ASN A 27 18.10 -4.31 -44.15
CA ASN A 27 17.20 -3.28 -43.64
C ASN A 27 16.10 -3.87 -42.75
N GLU A 28 15.54 -5.02 -43.11
CA GLU A 28 14.63 -5.76 -42.24
C GLU A 28 15.29 -6.10 -40.91
N ILE A 29 16.49 -6.69 -40.93
CA ILE A 29 17.25 -7.05 -39.72
C ILE A 29 17.53 -5.82 -38.84
N LYS A 30 17.92 -4.68 -39.43
CA LYS A 30 18.10 -3.42 -38.68
C LYS A 30 16.81 -2.94 -38.02
N THR A 31 15.68 -3.10 -38.70
CA THR A 31 14.37 -2.70 -38.17
C THR A 31 13.94 -3.59 -37.01
N TYR A 32 14.24 -4.90 -37.05
CA TYR A 32 14.00 -5.81 -35.93
C TYR A 32 14.93 -5.53 -34.74
N ALA A 33 16.20 -5.20 -34.97
CA ALA A 33 17.14 -4.82 -33.91
C ALA A 33 16.68 -3.55 -33.17
N ALA A 34 16.28 -2.50 -33.91
CA ALA A 34 15.74 -1.28 -33.32
C ALA A 34 14.47 -1.53 -32.49
N LYS A 35 13.59 -2.42 -32.95
CA LYS A 35 12.40 -2.85 -32.19
C LYS A 35 12.78 -3.62 -30.91
N MET A 36 13.79 -4.49 -30.96
CA MET A 36 14.29 -5.19 -29.76
C MET A 36 14.89 -4.22 -28.73
N ASP A 37 15.66 -3.23 -29.18
CA ASP A 37 16.25 -2.22 -28.29
C ASP A 37 15.16 -1.36 -27.63
N ALA A 38 14.14 -0.96 -28.40
CA ALA A 38 12.97 -0.26 -27.88
C ALA A 38 12.19 -1.11 -26.86
N LEU A 39 11.99 -2.40 -27.14
CA LEU A 39 11.28 -3.31 -26.24
C LEU A 39 12.06 -3.60 -24.95
N LYS A 40 13.40 -3.68 -25.04
CA LYS A 40 14.28 -3.84 -23.88
C LYS A 40 14.22 -2.61 -22.98
N LYS A 41 14.24 -1.42 -23.57
CA LYS A 41 14.09 -0.16 -22.85
C LYS A 41 12.75 -0.05 -22.11
N GLU A 42 11.65 -0.42 -22.77
CA GLU A 42 10.32 -0.43 -22.15
C GLU A 42 10.22 -1.44 -20.98
N ASN A 43 10.87 -2.60 -21.09
CA ASN A 43 10.92 -3.58 -20.01
C ASN A 43 11.77 -3.12 -18.82
N ASP A 44 12.87 -2.41 -19.08
CA ASP A 44 13.72 -1.87 -18.02
C ASP A 44 13.03 -0.69 -17.32
N GLU A 45 12.35 0.19 -18.06
CA GLU A 45 11.47 1.24 -17.50
C GLU A 45 10.36 0.65 -16.62
N LYS A 46 9.72 -0.46 -17.04
CA LYS A 46 8.74 -1.18 -16.21
C LYS A 46 9.34 -1.72 -14.93
N LYS A 47 10.55 -2.29 -14.96
CA LYS A 47 11.24 -2.79 -13.75
C LYS A 47 11.61 -1.66 -12.80
N GLU A 48 12.12 -0.55 -13.32
CA GLU A 48 12.42 0.63 -12.52
C GLU A 48 11.16 1.21 -11.90
N LEU A 49 10.07 1.26 -12.65
CA LEU A 49 8.75 1.68 -12.17
C LEU A 49 8.23 0.76 -11.06
N HIS A 50 8.33 -0.58 -11.22
CA HIS A 50 7.97 -1.55 -10.18
C HIS A 50 8.81 -1.36 -8.90
N ASN A 51 10.11 -1.12 -9.03
CA ASN A 51 10.98 -0.87 -7.89
C ASN A 51 10.68 0.49 -7.23
N TRP A 52 10.41 1.51 -8.03
CA TRP A 52 10.01 2.83 -7.56
C TRP A 52 8.67 2.77 -6.79
N PHE A 53 7.67 2.07 -7.33
CA PHE A 53 6.41 1.83 -6.63
C PHE A 53 6.63 1.11 -5.30
N GLY A 54 7.49 0.08 -5.26
CA GLY A 54 7.86 -0.58 -4.01
C GLY A 54 8.44 0.38 -2.98
N LYS A 55 9.39 1.23 -3.38
CA LYS A 55 10.00 2.23 -2.48
C LYS A 55 9.01 3.28 -1.98
N VAL A 56 8.12 3.78 -2.83
CA VAL A 56 7.11 4.76 -2.44
C VAL A 56 6.10 4.15 -1.49
N VAL A 57 5.63 2.93 -1.75
CA VAL A 57 4.72 2.21 -0.85
C VAL A 57 5.40 1.95 0.49
N THR A 58 6.64 1.46 0.51
CA THR A 58 7.38 1.24 1.75
C THR A 58 7.61 2.54 2.52
N SER A 59 7.99 3.63 1.85
CA SER A 59 8.19 4.93 2.50
C SER A 59 6.89 5.53 3.03
N LEU A 60 5.76 5.36 2.33
CA LEU A 60 4.44 5.78 2.82
C LEU A 60 3.99 4.95 4.03
N VAL A 61 4.27 3.64 4.02
CA VAL A 61 4.00 2.73 5.15
C VAL A 61 4.90 3.06 6.35
N GLU A 62 6.18 3.36 6.13
CA GLU A 62 7.11 3.80 7.17
C GLU A 62 6.72 5.16 7.76
N THR A 63 6.21 6.06 6.93
CA THR A 63 5.69 7.38 7.35
C THR A 63 4.34 7.23 8.09
N THR A 64 3.59 6.18 7.79
CA THR A 64 2.29 5.86 8.39
C THR A 64 2.47 4.73 9.41
N GLN A 65 3.08 5.04 10.56
CA GLN A 65 3.09 4.12 11.71
C GLN A 65 1.66 3.98 12.25
N VAL A 66 0.91 3.05 11.67
CA VAL A 66 -0.41 2.67 12.16
C VAL A 66 -0.24 1.74 13.36
N LYS A 67 -0.81 2.12 14.49
CA LYS A 67 -0.86 1.29 15.70
C LYS A 67 -2.31 1.00 16.06
N GLY A 68 -2.55 -0.17 16.63
CA GLY A 68 -3.87 -0.52 17.14
C GLY A 68 -4.20 0.29 18.40
N ALA A 69 -5.43 0.76 18.51
CA ALA A 69 -5.93 1.41 19.71
C ALA A 69 -5.86 0.45 20.91
N PRO A 70 -5.28 0.85 22.05
CA PRO A 70 -5.31 0.05 23.27
C PRO A 70 -6.74 -0.16 23.78
N ASN A 71 -6.91 -1.20 24.59
CA ASN A 71 -8.13 -1.37 25.38
C ASN A 71 -8.01 -0.58 26.67
N LEU A 72 -8.82 0.46 26.79
CA LEU A 72 -8.92 1.38 27.92
C LEU A 72 -10.22 1.18 28.71
N GLU A 73 -11.12 0.29 28.26
CA GLU A 73 -12.39 0.04 28.96
C GLU A 73 -12.16 -0.52 30.36
N ASN A 74 -12.98 -0.07 31.31
CA ASN A 74 -12.90 -0.43 32.74
C ASN A 74 -11.57 -0.04 33.42
N MET A 75 -10.69 0.71 32.76
CA MET A 75 -9.51 1.31 33.39
C MET A 75 -9.85 2.64 34.05
N ASP A 76 -9.02 3.03 35.03
CA ASP A 76 -9.01 4.40 35.55
C ASP A 76 -8.47 5.36 34.49
N LEU A 77 -8.92 6.62 34.50
CA LEU A 77 -8.45 7.63 33.53
C LEU A 77 -6.93 7.76 33.52
N ILE A 78 -6.27 7.74 34.68
CA ILE A 78 -4.82 7.92 34.78
C ILE A 78 -4.09 6.77 34.10
N ASN A 79 -4.49 5.53 34.40
CA ASN A 79 -3.91 4.33 33.78
C ASN A 79 -4.20 4.28 32.27
N ALA A 80 -5.41 4.68 31.87
CA ALA A 80 -5.79 4.72 30.45
C ALA A 80 -4.93 5.73 29.68
N MET A 81 -4.65 6.90 30.26
CA MET A 81 -3.77 7.92 29.69
C MET A 81 -2.32 7.43 29.59
N GLU A 82 -1.82 6.73 30.61
CA GLU A 82 -0.47 6.17 30.61
C GLU A 82 -0.28 5.16 29.47
N VAL A 83 -1.15 4.15 29.40
CA VAL A 83 -1.10 3.10 28.35
C VAL A 83 -1.24 3.70 26.95
N ALA A 84 -2.12 4.68 26.77
CA ALA A 84 -2.26 5.35 25.48
C ALA A 84 -1.02 6.18 25.12
N SER A 85 -0.45 6.90 26.09
CA SER A 85 0.75 7.72 25.90
C SER A 85 1.98 6.89 25.54
N GLU A 86 2.18 5.72 26.19
CA GLU A 86 3.24 4.76 25.84
C GLU A 86 3.17 4.30 24.38
N LEU A 87 1.96 4.18 23.85
CA LEU A 87 1.73 3.81 22.46
C LEU A 87 1.80 5.00 21.49
N GLY A 88 1.85 6.22 22.00
CA GLY A 88 1.89 7.46 21.22
C GLY A 88 0.50 7.97 20.82
N PHE A 89 -0.53 7.65 21.60
CA PHE A 89 -1.90 8.14 21.43
C PHE A 89 -2.26 9.18 22.50
N GLN A 90 -3.21 10.04 22.17
CA GLN A 90 -3.74 11.06 23.08
C GLN A 90 -5.14 10.65 23.55
N VAL A 91 -5.41 10.72 24.85
CA VAL A 91 -6.74 10.41 25.41
C VAL A 91 -7.49 11.70 25.69
N VAL A 92 -8.74 11.78 25.21
CA VAL A 92 -9.62 12.94 25.42
C VAL A 92 -10.91 12.46 26.07
N VAL A 93 -11.31 13.12 27.16
CA VAL A 93 -12.60 12.84 27.80
C VAL A 93 -13.70 13.52 26.99
N TYR A 94 -14.53 12.72 26.33
CA TYR A 94 -15.64 13.22 25.49
C TYR A 94 -16.93 13.43 26.29
N GLY A 95 -17.11 12.67 27.37
CA GLY A 95 -18.30 12.81 28.21
C GLY A 95 -18.27 11.92 29.45
N GLU A 96 -19.36 12.02 30.21
CA GLU A 96 -19.55 11.25 31.45
C GLU A 96 -20.92 10.58 31.47
N GLU A 97 -20.96 9.31 31.89
CA GLU A 97 -22.17 8.50 32.03
C GLU A 97 -22.37 8.10 33.50
N PRO A 98 -23.63 8.00 33.99
CA PRO A 98 -23.89 7.60 35.36
C PRO A 98 -23.35 6.18 35.64
N SER A 99 -22.71 6.04 36.79
CA SER A 99 -22.09 4.80 37.25
C SER A 99 -23.13 3.68 37.35
N ARG A 100 -22.77 2.50 36.87
CA ARG A 100 -23.60 1.29 36.91
C ARG A 100 -23.03 0.32 37.96
N PRO A 101 -23.79 -0.68 38.44
CA PRO A 101 -23.31 -1.62 39.46
C PRO A 101 -22.03 -2.36 39.07
N ASP A 102 -21.82 -2.56 37.77
CA ASP A 102 -20.68 -3.20 37.13
C ASP A 102 -19.47 -2.28 36.93
N ILE A 103 -19.68 -0.95 36.87
CA ILE A 103 -18.61 0.02 36.58
C ILE A 103 -18.62 1.16 37.62
N PRO A 104 -17.69 1.15 38.60
CA PRO A 104 -17.61 2.21 39.61
C PRO A 104 -17.25 3.57 38.99
N PRO A 105 -17.55 4.68 39.69
CA PRO A 105 -17.19 6.03 39.25
C PRO A 105 -15.66 6.18 39.07
N GLY A 106 -15.27 6.98 38.08
CA GLY A 106 -13.88 7.25 37.71
C GLY A 106 -13.30 6.31 36.64
N ARG A 107 -14.05 5.30 36.20
CA ARG A 107 -13.60 4.35 35.17
C ARG A 107 -14.12 4.69 33.78
N VAL A 108 -13.38 4.29 32.77
CA VAL A 108 -13.81 4.37 31.37
C VAL A 108 -14.94 3.37 31.13
N VAL A 109 -16.12 3.89 30.77
CA VAL A 109 -17.30 3.10 30.41
C VAL A 109 -17.25 2.70 28.95
N ARG A 110 -16.74 3.60 28.09
CA ARG A 110 -16.65 3.40 26.66
C ARG A 110 -15.47 4.16 26.09
N GLN A 111 -14.87 3.60 25.05
CA GLN A 111 -13.89 4.29 24.22
C GLN A 111 -14.34 4.36 22.77
N SER A 112 -13.84 5.36 22.05
CA SER A 112 -13.98 5.52 20.61
C SER A 112 -12.68 6.10 20.07
N PRO A 113 -11.98 5.44 19.14
CA PRO A 113 -12.34 4.17 18.49
C PRO A 113 -12.28 2.93 19.41
N PRO A 114 -12.98 1.83 19.06
CA PRO A 114 -12.91 0.59 19.84
C PRO A 114 -11.51 -0.02 19.80
N SER A 115 -11.20 -0.85 20.79
CA SER A 115 -9.89 -1.48 20.92
C SER A 115 -9.52 -2.29 19.67
N GLY A 116 -8.23 -2.28 19.31
CA GLY A 116 -7.74 -2.92 18.09
C GLY A 116 -8.03 -2.16 16.79
N THR A 117 -8.77 -1.05 16.83
CA THR A 117 -8.93 -0.19 15.65
C THR A 117 -7.57 0.39 15.25
N VAL A 118 -7.27 0.35 13.96
CA VAL A 118 -6.03 0.88 13.41
C VAL A 118 -6.11 2.41 13.39
N ILE A 119 -5.30 3.07 14.21
CA ILE A 119 -5.23 4.54 14.31
C ILE A 119 -3.82 4.98 13.92
N LEU A 120 -3.71 6.14 13.27
CA LEU A 120 -2.43 6.79 13.01
C LEU A 120 -1.73 7.12 14.33
N GLN A 121 -0.41 6.96 14.38
CA GLN A 121 0.40 7.44 15.51
C GLN A 121 0.12 8.92 15.78
N GLY A 122 -0.04 9.29 17.05
CA GLY A 122 -0.45 10.64 17.47
C GLY A 122 -1.97 10.88 17.45
N GLY A 123 -2.76 9.91 17.01
CA GLY A 123 -4.22 10.00 16.98
C GLY A 123 -4.87 10.08 18.36
N GLU A 124 -6.12 10.54 18.37
CA GLU A 124 -6.91 10.76 19.57
C GLU A 124 -7.86 9.59 19.86
N ILE A 125 -7.97 9.22 21.13
CA ILE A 125 -8.92 8.23 21.65
C ILE A 125 -9.86 8.96 22.59
N GLN A 126 -11.13 9.00 22.22
CA GLN A 126 -12.20 9.58 23.02
C GLN A 126 -12.68 8.56 24.04
N VAL A 127 -12.74 8.96 25.31
CA VAL A 127 -13.24 8.12 26.40
C VAL A 127 -14.45 8.75 27.08
N VAL A 128 -15.37 7.90 27.51
CA VAL A 128 -16.52 8.27 28.33
C VAL A 128 -16.30 7.73 29.73
N LEU A 129 -16.35 8.60 30.73
CA LEU A 129 -16.08 8.23 32.11
C LEU A 129 -17.36 7.96 32.90
N SER A 130 -17.26 7.09 33.88
CA SER A 130 -18.29 6.81 34.86
C SER A 130 -18.31 7.93 35.90
N ARG A 131 -19.42 8.67 36.02
CA ARG A 131 -19.66 9.66 37.08
C ARG A 131 -20.62 9.10 38.12
N LYS A 132 -20.64 9.67 39.32
CA LYS A 132 -21.64 9.29 40.33
C LYS A 132 -23.06 9.52 39.79
N ALA A 133 -23.91 8.52 39.92
CA ALA A 133 -25.33 8.64 39.58
C ALA A 133 -25.99 9.67 40.52
N THR A 134 -26.71 10.62 39.94
CA THR A 134 -27.48 11.63 40.68
C THR A 134 -28.92 11.15 40.84
N THR A 135 -29.66 11.69 41.81
CA THR A 135 -31.09 11.39 42.02
C THR A 135 -31.92 11.55 40.75
N ALA A 136 -31.61 12.52 39.89
CA ALA A 136 -32.27 12.69 38.58
C ALA A 136 -32.01 11.51 37.62
N ASP A 137 -30.80 10.95 37.60
CA ASP A 137 -30.46 9.77 36.79
C ASP A 137 -31.21 8.53 37.30
N LEU A 138 -31.41 8.43 38.63
CA LEU A 138 -32.14 7.33 39.26
C LEU A 138 -33.66 7.42 39.06
N MET A 139 -34.19 8.64 38.93
CA MET A 139 -35.63 8.88 38.72
C MET A 139 -36.05 8.79 37.25
N GLY A 140 -35.12 8.93 36.29
CA GLY A 140 -35.41 8.73 34.86
C GLY A 140 -35.60 7.27 34.42
N TYR A 141 -35.47 6.32 35.36
CA TYR A 141 -35.61 4.88 35.12
C TYR A 141 -36.97 4.30 35.56
N TYR A 142 -37.93 5.14 36.00
CA TYR A 142 -39.28 4.73 36.41
C TYR A 142 -40.36 5.31 35.48
#